data_AF-B9FEG0-F1
#
_entry.id   AF-B9FEG0-F1
#
_cell.length_a   1.000
_cell.length_b   1.000
_cell.length_c   1.000
_cell.angle_alpha   90.00
_cell.angle_beta   90.00
_cell.angle_gamma   90.00
#
_symmetry.space_group_name_H-M   'P 1'
#
loop_
_entity.id
_entity.type
_entity.pdbx_description
1 polymer ?
#
loop_
_entity_poly.entity_id
_entity_poly.type
_entity_poly.pdbx_seq_one_letter_code
_entity_poly.pdbx_strand_id
1 'polypeptide(L)'
;MADNGNAKPGGGGSGAYTINLDNFSKRLKVFYDHWKEHNSDLWGSSNAIAIATPPPSEDLRYLKSSALDVWLLGYEFPETIIVFMHKQIHFLCSQKKANLIGTLKKASNDAVGADIVLHVKAKNDSGVGLMEDIVRAVCAQSKSDDPIVGHIAKEAPEGKLLEAWADKLIPQRSHVKKASYLTSSVMKNFVVPKLEKVIDEERKVTHSSLMDETEKAILDPLKVKVKLKAENVDICYPPVFQSGGKFDLKPGASSNDDYLYYDSASVIICAIGARYGNYCSNMARTFLIDATPAQSKAYETLMKAHEAALEALKPGNRMSASAGTGIGLEFRESGLNLNPKNDRIIKAGMVFNVSLGLLNLQAETKSEKTKQYSLLLADTCLVPLENLTASCSKLLKDVAYSFNDEDEVLPVKKVEVNAKGGMATNKGHT
;
A
#
# COMPACT_ATOMS: atom_id res chain seq x y z
N MET A 1 39.54 22.72 18.75
CA MET A 1 39.81 24.17 18.63
C MET A 1 39.87 24.51 17.15
N ALA A 2 38.82 25.16 16.63
CA ALA A 2 38.84 25.90 15.38
C ALA A 2 37.55 26.76 15.34
N ASP A 3 37.77 28.04 15.58
CA ASP A 3 37.02 29.26 15.28
C ASP A 3 35.49 29.22 15.08
N ASN A 4 34.78 29.70 16.11
CA ASN A 4 33.39 30.17 16.03
C ASN A 4 33.41 31.63 15.56
N GLY A 5 33.33 31.83 14.25
CA GLY A 5 33.23 33.15 13.61
C GLY A 5 31.85 33.79 13.81
N ASN A 6 31.84 34.82 14.65
CA ASN A 6 30.72 35.66 15.04
C ASN A 6 30.12 36.42 13.83
N ALA A 7 28.83 36.23 13.50
CA ALA A 7 28.14 36.99 12.46
C ALA A 7 27.58 38.30 13.03
N LYS A 8 28.10 39.45 12.57
CA LYS A 8 27.46 40.77 12.76
C LYS A 8 26.44 41.02 11.65
N PRO A 9 25.32 41.72 11.95
CA PRO A 9 24.32 42.09 10.95
C PRO A 9 24.77 43.34 10.21
N GLY A 10 24.80 43.30 8.88
CA GLY A 10 25.22 44.43 8.06
C GLY A 10 24.62 44.41 6.66
N GLY A 11 23.68 45.34 6.43
CA GLY A 11 23.57 46.19 5.24
C GLY A 11 23.40 45.52 3.87
N GLY A 12 22.29 45.83 3.20
CA GLY A 12 21.96 45.36 1.86
C GLY A 12 23.06 45.63 0.81
N GLY A 13 23.49 44.55 0.18
CA GLY A 13 24.23 44.52 -1.07
C GLY A 13 23.82 43.28 -1.84
N SER A 14 23.32 43.44 -3.06
CA SER A 14 22.94 42.35 -3.95
C SER A 14 24.18 41.61 -4.46
N GLY A 15 24.72 40.69 -3.65
CA GLY A 15 25.72 39.72 -4.09
C GLY A 15 25.08 38.72 -5.06
N ALA A 16 25.71 38.50 -6.21
CA ALA A 16 25.26 37.49 -7.16
C ALA A 16 25.40 36.08 -6.55
N TYR A 17 24.29 35.35 -6.41
CA TYR A 17 24.31 33.95 -5.99
C TYR A 17 25.26 33.14 -6.87
N THR A 18 26.25 32.49 -6.26
CA THR A 18 27.27 31.71 -6.96
C THR A 18 27.42 30.35 -6.27
N ILE A 19 27.35 29.26 -7.03
CA ILE A 19 27.51 27.88 -6.53
C ILE A 19 28.99 27.50 -6.56
N ASN A 20 29.49 26.88 -5.49
CA ASN A 20 30.85 26.37 -5.43
C ASN A 20 30.97 25.07 -6.25
N LEU A 21 31.59 25.17 -7.44
CA LEU A 21 31.70 24.05 -8.38
C LEU A 21 32.51 22.86 -7.83
N ASP A 22 33.58 23.12 -7.07
CA ASP A 22 34.42 22.06 -6.51
C ASP A 22 33.67 21.23 -5.47
N ASN A 23 32.95 21.91 -4.56
CA ASN A 23 32.13 21.24 -3.56
C ASN A 23 30.96 20.49 -4.20
N PHE A 24 30.31 21.09 -5.20
CA PHE A 24 29.26 20.43 -5.97
C PHE A 24 29.77 19.14 -6.61
N SER A 25 30.87 19.18 -7.37
CA SER A 25 31.45 18.02 -8.04
C SER A 25 31.83 16.90 -7.05
N LYS A 26 32.49 17.26 -5.95
CA LYS A 26 32.88 16.29 -4.91
C LYS A 26 31.67 15.61 -4.29
N ARG A 27 30.65 16.39 -3.91
CA ARG A 27 29.44 15.88 -3.23
C ARG A 27 28.56 15.09 -4.18
N LEU A 28 28.41 15.53 -5.43
CA LEU A 28 27.70 14.79 -6.46
C LEU A 28 28.33 13.42 -6.70
N LYS A 29 29.67 13.36 -6.78
CA LYS A 29 30.39 12.09 -6.93
C LYS A 29 30.13 11.16 -5.75
N VAL A 30 30.22 11.66 -4.51
CA VAL A 30 29.92 10.85 -3.31
C VAL A 30 28.50 10.31 -3.34
N PHE A 31 27.53 11.12 -3.76
CA PHE A 31 26.14 10.69 -3.89
C PHE A 31 25.96 9.57 -4.93
N TYR A 32 26.55 9.72 -6.12
CA TYR A 32 26.44 8.73 -7.20
C TYR A 32 27.21 7.43 -6.89
N ASP A 33 28.41 7.54 -6.31
CA ASP A 33 29.21 6.37 -5.91
C ASP A 33 28.42 5.52 -4.89
N HIS A 34 27.87 6.16 -3.85
CA HIS A 34 27.09 5.48 -2.81
C HIS A 34 25.77 4.93 -3.36
N TRP A 35 25.10 5.65 -4.27
CA TRP A 35 23.90 5.13 -4.93
C TRP A 35 24.20 3.88 -5.76
N LYS A 36 25.29 3.89 -6.53
CA LYS A 36 25.70 2.76 -7.36
C LYS A 36 26.10 1.55 -6.52
N GLU A 37 26.86 1.77 -5.45
CA GLU A 37 27.35 0.71 -4.56
C GLU A 37 26.20 0.07 -3.76
N HIS A 38 25.27 0.87 -3.26
CA HIS A 38 24.22 0.44 -2.34
C HIS A 38 22.80 0.45 -2.93
N ASN A 39 22.68 0.26 -4.26
CA ASN A 39 21.40 0.48 -4.94
C ASN A 39 20.29 -0.42 -4.36
N SER A 40 20.57 -1.71 -4.23
CA SER A 40 19.57 -2.69 -3.79
C SER A 40 19.22 -2.63 -2.31
N ASP A 41 20.17 -2.29 -1.45
CA ASP A 41 20.06 -2.34 0.02
C ASP A 41 19.60 -1.02 0.64
N LEU A 42 20.09 0.13 0.14
CA LEU A 42 19.78 1.44 0.73
C LEU A 42 18.95 2.35 -0.18
N TRP A 43 18.96 2.13 -1.49
CA TRP A 43 18.27 2.98 -2.47
C TRP A 43 17.09 2.31 -3.17
N GLY A 44 16.62 1.18 -2.64
CA GLY A 44 15.39 0.51 -3.08
C GLY A 44 15.42 0.03 -4.53
N SER A 45 16.59 -0.33 -5.05
CA SER A 45 16.79 -0.73 -6.46
C SER A 45 16.31 0.32 -7.46
N SER A 46 16.44 1.60 -7.10
CA SER A 46 15.94 2.72 -7.91
C SER A 46 16.71 2.88 -9.23
N ASN A 47 15.96 3.17 -10.30
CA ASN A 47 16.49 3.56 -11.61
C ASN A 47 16.76 5.07 -11.69
N ALA A 48 16.03 5.85 -10.90
CA ALA A 48 16.17 7.30 -10.75
C ALA A 48 15.82 7.71 -9.32
N ILE A 49 16.35 8.86 -8.87
CA ILE A 49 16.01 9.45 -7.56
C ILE A 49 15.40 10.82 -7.79
N ALA A 50 14.18 11.04 -7.31
CA ALA A 50 13.47 12.30 -7.38
C ALA A 50 13.44 13.00 -6.01
N ILE A 51 13.93 14.23 -5.98
CA ILE A 51 13.93 15.10 -4.80
C ILE A 51 13.13 16.34 -5.15
N ALA A 52 12.11 16.61 -4.33
CA ALA A 52 11.15 17.67 -4.60
C ALA A 52 11.09 18.60 -3.39
N THR A 53 11.62 19.82 -3.55
CA THR A 53 11.69 20.82 -2.47
C THR A 53 10.45 21.72 -2.53
N PRO A 54 9.65 21.82 -1.45
CA PRO A 54 8.40 22.57 -1.46
C PRO A 54 8.62 24.08 -1.51
N PRO A 55 7.55 24.88 -1.72
CA PRO A 55 7.62 26.33 -1.58
C PRO A 55 8.12 26.76 -0.19
N PRO A 56 8.63 28.01 -0.07
CA PRO A 56 9.00 28.56 1.24
C PRO A 56 7.81 28.53 2.19
N SER A 57 8.07 28.27 3.47
CA SER A 57 7.10 28.43 4.56
C SER A 57 7.71 29.29 5.65
N GLU A 58 6.85 29.95 6.42
CA GLU A 58 7.22 30.66 7.64
C GLU A 58 7.49 29.69 8.81
N ASP A 59 7.06 28.44 8.70
CA ASP A 59 7.33 27.39 9.69
C ASP A 59 8.79 26.95 9.66
N LEU A 60 9.34 26.74 10.86
CA LEU A 60 10.67 26.18 11.06
C LEU A 60 10.65 24.68 10.73
N ARG A 61 11.11 24.32 9.52
CA ARG A 61 11.06 22.94 9.00
C ARG A 61 12.44 22.45 8.60
N TYR A 62 12.78 21.23 9.04
CA TYR A 62 14.02 20.55 8.67
C TYR A 62 13.74 19.48 7.62
N LEU A 63 13.68 19.90 6.35
CA LEU A 63 13.44 19.00 5.22
C LEU A 63 14.75 18.40 4.72
N LYS A 64 14.75 17.09 4.47
CA LYS A 64 15.84 16.39 3.80
C LYS A 64 15.99 16.86 2.35
N SER A 65 14.90 17.26 1.67
CA SER A 65 14.99 17.89 0.35
C SER A 65 15.82 19.18 0.40
N SER A 66 15.49 20.10 1.32
CA SER A 66 16.22 21.36 1.51
C SER A 66 17.66 21.12 1.99
N ALA A 67 17.87 20.14 2.89
CA ALA A 67 19.20 19.77 3.33
C ALA A 67 20.07 19.25 2.17
N LEU A 68 19.48 18.50 1.22
CA LEU A 68 20.19 18.09 0.01
C LEU A 68 20.52 19.28 -0.88
N ASP A 69 19.60 20.22 -1.07
CA ASP A 69 19.87 21.44 -1.85
C ASP A 69 21.06 22.22 -1.27
N VAL A 70 21.05 22.45 0.05
CA VAL A 70 22.13 23.16 0.75
C VAL A 70 23.44 22.36 0.71
N TRP A 71 23.37 21.05 0.95
CA TRP A 71 24.55 20.20 0.88
C TRP A 71 25.12 20.15 -0.54
N LEU A 72 24.32 19.99 -1.58
CA LEU A 72 24.82 19.82 -2.93
C LEU A 72 25.16 21.15 -3.62
N LEU A 73 24.30 22.16 -3.46
CA LEU A 73 24.31 23.41 -4.22
C LEU A 73 24.69 24.64 -3.38
N GLY A 74 24.72 24.52 -2.05
CA GLY A 74 25.05 25.61 -1.13
C GLY A 74 23.90 26.55 -0.82
N TYR A 75 22.72 26.36 -1.42
CA TYR A 75 21.53 27.17 -1.21
C TYR A 75 20.29 26.28 -1.25
N GLU A 76 19.20 26.74 -0.64
CA GLU A 76 17.90 26.10 -0.85
C GLU A 76 17.30 26.46 -2.22
N PHE A 77 16.62 25.50 -2.84
CA PHE A 77 15.89 25.72 -4.09
C PHE A 77 14.39 25.42 -3.88
N PRO A 78 13.64 26.26 -3.15
CA PRO A 78 12.20 26.05 -2.91
C PRO A 78 11.42 25.88 -4.21
N GLU A 79 10.31 25.15 -4.24
CA GLU A 79 9.51 24.90 -5.46
C GLU A 79 10.38 24.45 -6.66
N THR A 80 11.14 23.37 -6.45
CA THR A 80 12.05 22.77 -7.45
C THR A 80 12.00 21.25 -7.36
N ILE A 81 12.04 20.57 -8.51
CA ILE A 81 12.18 19.11 -8.58
C ILE A 81 13.51 18.78 -9.26
N ILE A 82 14.29 17.90 -8.63
CA ILE A 82 15.56 17.37 -9.15
C ILE A 82 15.38 15.87 -9.33
N VAL A 83 15.64 15.36 -10.54
CA VAL A 83 15.60 13.92 -10.83
C VAL A 83 16.98 13.46 -11.28
N PHE A 84 17.65 12.71 -10.41
CA PHE A 84 18.96 12.11 -10.67
C PHE A 84 18.79 10.81 -11.45
N MET A 85 19.56 10.70 -12.54
CA MET A 85 19.60 9.56 -13.45
C MET A 85 21.07 9.23 -13.75
N HIS A 86 21.34 8.03 -14.30
CA HIS A 86 22.71 7.57 -14.56
C HIS A 86 23.46 8.42 -15.59
N LYS A 87 22.76 8.97 -16.60
CA LYS A 87 23.35 9.79 -17.67
C LYS A 87 22.88 11.24 -17.67
N GLN A 88 21.86 11.56 -16.89
CA GLN A 88 21.24 12.88 -16.89
C GLN A 88 20.85 13.31 -15.48
N ILE A 89 20.73 14.61 -15.25
CA ILE A 89 20.11 15.18 -14.04
C ILE A 89 19.10 16.22 -14.49
N HIS A 90 17.82 15.97 -14.22
CA HIS A 90 16.74 16.84 -14.67
C HIS A 90 16.36 17.80 -13.56
N PHE A 91 16.33 19.10 -13.86
CA PHE A 91 15.85 20.14 -12.94
C PHE A 91 14.60 20.79 -13.50
N LEU A 92 13.49 20.72 -12.78
CA LEU A 92 12.26 21.46 -13.07
C LEU A 92 12.13 22.63 -12.09
N CYS A 93 12.33 23.84 -12.58
CA CYS A 93 12.43 25.04 -11.75
C CYS A 93 12.05 26.32 -12.51
N SER A 94 12.10 27.48 -11.84
CA SER A 94 11.88 28.78 -12.49
C SER A 94 13.09 29.23 -13.32
N GLN A 95 12.88 30.16 -14.26
CA GLN A 95 13.95 30.68 -15.13
C GLN A 95 15.16 31.21 -14.33
N LYS A 96 14.92 31.91 -13.22
CA LYS A 96 15.99 32.47 -12.38
C LYS A 96 16.89 31.37 -11.81
N LYS A 97 16.32 30.25 -11.36
CA LYS A 97 17.07 29.10 -10.84
C LYS A 97 17.78 28.36 -11.95
N ALA A 98 17.12 28.17 -13.10
CA ALA A 98 17.69 27.52 -14.27
C ALA A 98 18.97 28.21 -14.76
N ASN A 99 19.02 29.55 -14.74
CA ASN A 99 20.22 30.31 -15.10
C ASN A 99 21.41 29.99 -14.17
N LEU A 100 21.16 29.85 -12.87
CA LEU A 100 22.19 29.51 -11.89
C LEU A 100 22.64 28.05 -12.04
N ILE A 101 21.69 27.11 -12.13
CA ILE A 101 21.95 25.67 -12.29
C ILE A 101 22.67 25.38 -13.61
N GLY A 102 22.41 26.17 -14.67
CA GLY A 102 23.06 26.02 -15.96
C GLY A 102 24.59 26.12 -15.91
N THR A 103 25.14 26.81 -14.91
CA THR A 103 26.60 26.90 -14.68
C THR A 103 27.22 25.57 -14.25
N LEU A 104 26.42 24.63 -13.75
CA LEU A 104 26.88 23.34 -13.22
C LEU A 104 27.04 22.26 -14.29
N LYS A 105 26.56 22.49 -15.52
CA LYS A 105 26.50 21.48 -16.59
C LYS A 105 27.83 20.76 -16.81
N LYS A 106 28.91 21.53 -16.98
CA LYS A 106 30.26 20.99 -17.19
C LYS A 106 30.74 20.22 -15.96
N ALA A 107 30.61 20.81 -14.77
CA ALA A 107 31.04 20.20 -13.52
C ALA A 107 30.33 18.85 -13.24
N SER A 108 29.04 18.75 -13.55
CA SER A 108 28.25 17.51 -13.43
C SER A 108 28.75 16.43 -14.39
N ASN A 109 28.95 16.77 -15.66
CA ASN A 109 29.45 15.83 -16.66
C ASN A 109 30.88 15.35 -16.30
N ASP A 110 31.77 16.26 -15.93
CA ASP A 110 33.15 15.93 -15.53
C ASP A 110 33.19 15.04 -14.27
N ALA A 111 32.28 15.24 -13.32
CA ALA A 111 32.29 14.52 -12.03
C ALA A 111 31.68 13.11 -12.11
N VAL A 112 30.56 12.94 -12.81
CA VAL A 112 29.77 11.69 -12.80
C VAL A 112 29.28 11.24 -14.17
N GLY A 113 29.64 11.95 -15.25
CA GLY A 113 29.19 11.64 -16.61
C GLY A 113 27.70 11.90 -16.85
N ALA A 114 27.05 12.73 -16.02
CA ALA A 114 25.63 13.03 -16.13
C ALA A 114 25.39 14.46 -16.63
N ASP A 115 24.62 14.59 -17.72
CA ASP A 115 24.25 15.87 -18.31
C ASP A 115 23.07 16.53 -17.59
N ILE A 116 23.21 17.81 -17.25
CA ILE A 116 22.11 18.57 -16.65
C ILE A 116 21.12 19.02 -17.74
N VAL A 117 19.86 18.59 -17.58
CA VAL A 117 18.72 18.99 -18.42
C VAL A 117 17.82 19.94 -17.63
N LEU A 118 17.61 21.14 -18.14
CA LEU A 118 16.83 22.18 -17.48
C LEU A 118 15.42 22.25 -18.09
N HIS A 119 14.42 22.11 -17.23
CA HIS A 119 13.00 22.25 -17.53
C HIS A 119 12.50 23.53 -16.86
N VAL A 120 12.25 24.58 -17.65
CA VAL A 120 11.89 25.89 -17.12
C VAL A 120 10.38 26.04 -17.03
N LYS A 121 9.85 26.12 -15.80
CA LYS A 121 8.44 26.37 -15.55
C LYS A 121 8.12 27.86 -15.66
N ALA A 122 7.22 28.22 -16.57
CA ALA A 122 6.68 29.58 -16.66
C ALA A 122 5.72 29.89 -15.49
N LYS A 123 5.46 31.17 -15.21
CA LYS A 123 4.64 31.61 -14.06
C LYS A 123 3.22 31.03 -14.07
N ASN A 124 2.60 30.89 -15.24
CA ASN A 124 1.23 30.40 -15.40
C ASN A 124 1.16 28.94 -15.88
N ASP A 125 2.30 28.26 -15.91
CA ASP A 125 2.38 26.86 -16.30
C ASP A 125 2.29 25.95 -15.06
N SER A 126 1.48 24.90 -15.17
CA SER A 126 1.37 23.83 -14.19
C SER A 126 2.65 23.00 -14.06
N GLY A 127 3.49 22.99 -15.10
CA GLY A 127 4.69 22.15 -15.21
C GLY A 127 4.41 20.72 -15.65
N VAL A 128 3.14 20.34 -15.86
CA VAL A 128 2.73 18.94 -16.12
C VAL A 128 3.38 18.35 -17.36
N GLY A 129 3.43 19.07 -18.48
CA GLY A 129 4.08 18.59 -19.71
C GLY A 129 5.59 18.35 -19.51
N LEU A 130 6.24 19.24 -18.75
CA LEU A 130 7.66 19.10 -18.40
C LEU A 130 7.90 17.88 -17.52
N MET A 131 6.98 17.56 -16.60
CA MET A 131 7.05 16.34 -15.79
C MET A 131 6.92 15.08 -16.68
N GLU A 132 6.05 15.10 -17.68
CA GLU A 132 5.89 13.99 -18.62
C GLU A 132 7.13 13.77 -19.49
N ASP A 133 7.86 14.84 -19.84
CA ASP A 133 9.17 14.73 -20.50
C ASP A 133 10.20 14.06 -19.58
N ILE A 134 10.24 14.44 -18.30
CA ILE A 134 11.13 13.83 -17.31
C ILE A 134 10.80 12.34 -17.13
N VAL A 135 9.53 11.98 -16.95
CA VAL A 135 9.11 10.58 -16.79
C VAL A 135 9.48 9.76 -18.03
N ARG A 136 9.25 10.29 -19.25
CA ARG A 136 9.68 9.62 -20.49
C ARG A 136 11.18 9.40 -20.54
N ALA A 137 11.98 10.36 -20.10
CA ALA A 137 13.43 10.22 -20.05
C ALA A 137 13.86 9.10 -19.07
N VAL A 138 13.23 9.03 -17.90
CA VAL A 138 13.48 7.95 -16.93
C VAL A 138 13.12 6.59 -17.53
N CYS A 139 11.96 6.46 -18.17
CA CYS A 139 11.54 5.22 -18.84
C CYS A 139 12.53 4.81 -19.95
N ALA A 140 12.92 5.75 -20.80
CA ALA A 140 13.87 5.49 -21.89
C ALA A 140 15.24 5.04 -21.39
N GLN A 141 15.78 5.69 -20.35
CA GLN A 141 17.09 5.33 -19.80
C GLN A 141 17.06 3.98 -19.09
N SER A 142 16.01 3.71 -18.31
CA SER A 142 15.84 2.45 -17.59
C SER A 142 15.49 1.27 -18.50
N LYS A 143 15.10 1.54 -19.76
CA LYS A 143 14.53 0.55 -20.69
C LYS A 143 13.32 -0.17 -20.09
N SER A 144 12.56 0.56 -19.26
CA SER A 144 11.35 0.08 -18.61
C SER A 144 10.25 1.11 -18.82
N ASP A 145 9.06 0.66 -19.20
CA ASP A 145 7.85 1.50 -19.18
C ASP A 145 7.43 1.87 -17.75
N ASP A 146 8.11 1.29 -16.77
CA ASP A 146 7.78 1.34 -15.37
C ASP A 146 9.05 1.36 -14.50
N PRO A 147 9.71 2.52 -14.40
CA PRO A 147 10.95 2.68 -13.64
C PRO A 147 10.68 2.84 -12.14
N ILE A 148 11.56 2.28 -11.32
CA ILE A 148 11.58 2.54 -9.88
C ILE A 148 12.20 3.92 -9.65
N VAL A 149 11.39 4.87 -9.19
CA VAL A 149 11.85 6.22 -8.84
C VAL A 149 11.87 6.36 -7.31
N GLY A 150 13.07 6.39 -6.73
CA GLY A 150 13.26 6.63 -5.30
C GLY A 150 12.90 8.08 -4.94
N HIS A 151 12.32 8.31 -3.76
CA HIS A 151 11.98 9.64 -3.27
C HIS A 151 11.99 9.69 -1.73
N ILE A 152 11.93 10.89 -1.15
CA ILE A 152 11.83 11.06 0.31
C ILE A 152 10.37 10.82 0.73
N ALA A 153 10.00 9.56 0.98
CA ALA A 153 8.62 9.17 1.26
C ALA A 153 7.98 9.86 2.49
N LYS A 154 8.80 10.31 3.45
CA LYS A 154 8.32 10.98 4.67
C LYS A 154 7.94 12.45 4.46
N GLU A 155 8.31 13.06 3.34
CA GLU A 155 7.97 14.45 3.03
C GLU A 155 6.72 14.49 2.17
N ALA A 156 5.68 15.13 2.69
CA ALA A 156 4.45 15.27 1.95
C ALA A 156 4.62 16.28 0.81
N PRO A 157 4.02 16.03 -0.36
CA PRO A 157 3.97 17.03 -1.41
C PRO A 157 3.23 18.27 -0.91
N GLU A 158 3.80 19.44 -1.15
CA GLU A 158 3.21 20.72 -0.79
C GLU A 158 3.38 21.72 -1.93
N GLY A 159 2.29 22.38 -2.27
CA GLY A 159 2.26 23.35 -3.36
C GLY A 159 1.99 22.67 -4.70
N LYS A 160 1.34 23.42 -5.59
CA LYS A 160 0.76 22.91 -6.85
C LYS A 160 1.75 22.11 -7.71
N LEU A 161 3.02 22.53 -7.74
CA LEU A 161 4.04 21.85 -8.53
C LEU A 161 4.35 20.45 -8.00
N LEU A 162 4.54 20.33 -6.68
CA LEU A 162 4.95 19.07 -6.05
C LEU A 162 3.77 18.11 -5.95
N GLU A 163 2.58 18.62 -5.69
CA GLU A 163 1.33 17.85 -5.73
C GLU A 163 1.14 17.21 -7.11
N ALA A 164 1.30 17.98 -8.19
CA ALA A 164 1.23 17.45 -9.55
C ALA A 164 2.35 16.45 -9.87
N TRP A 165 3.57 16.67 -9.35
CA TRP A 165 4.67 15.72 -9.52
C TRP A 165 4.42 14.39 -8.81
N ALA A 166 3.90 14.43 -7.58
CA ALA A 166 3.51 13.23 -6.85
C ALA A 166 2.44 12.44 -7.60
N ASP A 167 1.52 13.13 -8.30
CA ASP A 167 0.56 12.49 -9.19
C ASP A 167 1.20 11.94 -10.49
N LYS A 168 2.39 12.39 -10.92
CA LYS A 168 3.13 11.76 -12.02
C LYS A 168 3.92 10.54 -11.60
N LEU A 169 4.25 10.44 -10.31
CA LEU A 169 4.75 9.22 -9.69
C LEU A 169 3.63 8.17 -9.46
N ILE A 170 2.41 8.37 -10.01
CA ILE A 170 1.29 7.41 -9.98
C ILE A 170 1.52 6.01 -10.61
N PRO A 171 2.59 5.67 -11.38
CA PRO A 171 2.88 4.25 -11.67
C PRO A 171 2.86 3.36 -10.42
N GLN A 172 3.20 3.92 -9.26
CA GLN A 172 3.07 3.31 -7.93
C GLN A 172 1.64 2.87 -7.57
N ARG A 173 0.60 3.66 -7.89
CA ARG A 173 -0.82 3.30 -7.64
C ARG A 173 -1.29 2.20 -8.58
N SER A 174 -0.78 2.17 -9.82
CA SER A 174 -1.13 1.11 -10.78
C SER A 174 -0.66 -0.27 -10.31
N HIS A 175 0.49 -0.33 -9.64
CA HIS A 175 1.04 -1.57 -9.13
C HIS A 175 0.33 -2.09 -7.91
N VAL A 176 0.02 -1.24 -6.94
CA VAL A 176 -0.81 -1.64 -5.81
C VAL A 176 -2.14 -2.19 -6.31
N LYS A 177 -2.75 -1.57 -7.34
CA LYS A 177 -3.99 -2.10 -7.97
C LYS A 177 -3.76 -3.47 -8.62
N LYS A 178 -2.69 -3.64 -9.40
CA LYS A 178 -2.34 -4.94 -10.04
C LYS A 178 -2.05 -6.03 -9.00
N ALA A 179 -1.26 -5.71 -7.97
CA ALA A 179 -0.97 -6.58 -6.84
C ALA A 179 -2.25 -6.98 -6.10
N SER A 180 -3.11 -6.01 -5.77
CA SER A 180 -4.39 -6.25 -5.08
C SER A 180 -5.35 -7.10 -5.92
N TYR A 181 -5.40 -6.85 -7.24
CA TYR A 181 -6.18 -7.65 -8.16
C TYR A 181 -5.69 -9.10 -8.23
N LEU A 182 -4.36 -9.32 -8.28
CA LEU A 182 -3.78 -10.64 -8.22
C LEU A 182 -4.07 -11.34 -6.89
N THR A 183 -3.81 -10.69 -5.76
CA THR A 183 -4.14 -11.17 -4.40
C THR A 183 -5.59 -11.63 -4.32
N SER A 184 -6.53 -10.81 -4.77
CA SER A 184 -7.96 -11.14 -4.71
C SER A 184 -8.34 -12.27 -5.66
N SER A 185 -7.71 -12.32 -6.84
CA SER A 185 -7.93 -13.38 -7.81
C SER A 185 -7.38 -14.72 -7.30
N VAL A 186 -6.25 -14.73 -6.60
CA VAL A 186 -5.70 -15.94 -5.96
C VAL A 186 -6.62 -16.42 -4.84
N MET A 187 -7.07 -15.53 -3.93
CA MET A 187 -8.02 -15.93 -2.89
C MET A 187 -9.28 -16.54 -3.51
N LYS A 188 -9.88 -15.84 -4.47
CA LYS A 188 -11.17 -16.21 -5.05
C LYS A 188 -11.10 -17.42 -5.99
N ASN A 189 -10.11 -17.48 -6.87
CA ASN A 189 -10.08 -18.46 -7.97
C ASN A 189 -9.20 -19.68 -7.65
N PHE A 190 -8.40 -19.62 -6.58
CA PHE A 190 -7.52 -20.72 -6.18
C PHE A 190 -7.78 -21.17 -4.74
N VAL A 191 -7.62 -20.28 -3.76
CA VAL A 191 -7.71 -20.66 -2.33
C VAL A 191 -9.11 -21.15 -1.97
N VAL A 192 -10.15 -20.39 -2.28
CA VAL A 192 -11.54 -20.77 -1.97
C VAL A 192 -11.92 -22.11 -2.62
N PRO A 193 -11.76 -22.31 -3.94
CA PRO A 193 -12.05 -23.62 -4.55
C PRO A 193 -11.19 -24.76 -4.00
N LYS A 194 -9.95 -24.49 -3.59
CA LYS A 194 -9.06 -25.49 -3.00
C LYS A 194 -9.55 -25.89 -1.61
N LEU A 195 -9.95 -24.94 -0.77
CA LEU A 195 -10.49 -25.21 0.56
C LEU A 195 -11.80 -25.99 0.46
N GLU A 196 -12.73 -25.54 -0.39
CA GLU A 196 -13.99 -26.25 -0.67
C GLU A 196 -13.72 -27.70 -1.06
N LYS A 197 -12.85 -27.93 -2.05
CA LYS A 197 -12.48 -29.29 -2.46
C LYS A 197 -11.84 -30.14 -1.36
N VAL A 198 -11.03 -29.53 -0.50
CA VAL A 198 -10.38 -30.27 0.61
C VAL A 198 -11.42 -30.68 1.66
N ILE A 199 -12.39 -29.82 1.94
CA ILE A 199 -13.47 -30.06 2.89
C ILE A 199 -14.45 -31.09 2.33
N ASP A 200 -14.95 -30.88 1.10
CA ASP A 200 -15.94 -31.74 0.44
C ASP A 200 -15.44 -33.17 0.24
N GLU A 201 -14.15 -33.35 -0.04
CA GLU A 201 -13.53 -34.66 -0.25
C GLU A 201 -12.83 -35.20 1.01
N GLU A 202 -13.03 -34.57 2.18
CA GLU A 202 -12.46 -34.96 3.48
C GLU A 202 -10.94 -35.24 3.44
N ARG A 203 -10.21 -34.44 2.66
CA ARG A 203 -8.78 -34.64 2.44
C ARG A 203 -7.97 -34.16 3.62
N LYS A 204 -6.94 -34.92 3.99
CA LYS A 204 -5.90 -34.48 4.94
C LYS A 204 -4.82 -33.69 4.21
N VAL A 205 -4.83 -32.38 4.37
CA VAL A 205 -3.84 -31.45 3.81
C VAL A 205 -3.29 -30.57 4.93
N THR A 206 -1.97 -30.36 4.97
CA THR A 206 -1.34 -29.50 5.98
C THR A 206 -1.47 -28.03 5.61
N HIS A 207 -1.40 -27.14 6.61
CA HIS A 207 -1.36 -25.70 6.34
C HIS A 207 -0.15 -25.30 5.48
N SER A 208 1.02 -25.91 5.73
CA SER A 208 2.25 -25.73 4.93
C SER A 208 2.08 -26.16 3.46
N SER A 209 1.37 -27.26 3.19
CA SER A 209 1.08 -27.67 1.81
C SER A 209 0.16 -26.68 1.10
N LEU A 210 -0.85 -26.13 1.78
CA LEU A 210 -1.71 -25.08 1.22
C LEU A 210 -0.93 -23.79 0.96
N MET A 211 0.01 -23.44 1.84
CA MET A 211 0.92 -22.32 1.66
C MET A 211 1.75 -22.46 0.38
N ASP A 212 2.47 -23.58 0.23
CA ASP A 212 3.34 -23.85 -0.93
C ASP A 212 2.56 -23.83 -2.24
N GLU A 213 1.36 -24.42 -2.26
CA GLU A 213 0.48 -24.43 -3.42
C GLU A 213 -0.02 -23.02 -3.77
N THR A 214 -0.37 -22.22 -2.76
CA THR A 214 -0.85 -20.85 -2.94
C THR A 214 0.26 -19.90 -3.40
N GLU A 215 1.47 -20.06 -2.88
CA GLU A 215 2.66 -19.33 -3.34
C GLU A 215 2.90 -19.56 -4.84
N LYS A 216 2.86 -20.82 -5.28
CA LYS A 216 2.96 -21.18 -6.70
C LYS A 216 1.83 -20.59 -7.56
N ALA A 217 0.65 -20.37 -6.99
CA ALA A 217 -0.46 -19.73 -7.68
C ALA A 217 -0.29 -18.20 -7.78
N ILE A 218 0.34 -17.57 -6.79
CA ILE A 218 0.69 -16.14 -6.85
C ILE A 218 1.76 -15.93 -7.91
N LEU A 219 2.85 -16.71 -7.89
CA LEU A 219 3.99 -16.57 -8.80
C LEU A 219 3.66 -16.88 -10.28
N ASP A 220 2.52 -17.54 -10.53
CA ASP A 220 2.03 -17.85 -11.87
C ASP A 220 0.61 -17.30 -12.09
N PRO A 221 0.48 -15.99 -12.35
CA PRO A 221 -0.81 -15.29 -12.38
C PRO A 221 -1.77 -15.83 -13.45
N LEU A 222 -1.25 -16.49 -14.50
CA LEU A 222 -2.08 -17.09 -15.55
C LEU A 222 -2.93 -18.26 -15.01
N LYS A 223 -2.46 -19.00 -13.99
CA LYS A 223 -3.23 -20.07 -13.34
C LYS A 223 -4.54 -19.57 -12.73
N VAL A 224 -4.56 -18.32 -12.29
CA VAL A 224 -5.74 -17.66 -11.72
C VAL A 224 -6.42 -16.71 -12.69
N LYS A 225 -6.14 -16.84 -13.99
CA LYS A 225 -6.71 -16.06 -15.10
C LYS A 225 -6.37 -14.57 -15.04
N VAL A 226 -5.24 -14.21 -14.43
CA VAL A 226 -4.74 -12.84 -14.33
C VAL A 226 -3.63 -12.61 -15.36
N LYS A 227 -3.81 -11.59 -16.22
CA LYS A 227 -2.83 -11.21 -17.24
C LYS A 227 -1.84 -10.19 -16.67
N LEU A 228 -0.85 -10.69 -15.93
CA LEU A 228 0.28 -9.91 -15.43
C LEU A 228 1.60 -10.55 -15.89
N LYS A 229 2.63 -9.73 -16.05
CA LYS A 229 4.00 -10.19 -16.30
C LYS A 229 4.53 -10.91 -15.06
N ALA A 230 4.80 -12.21 -15.18
CA ALA A 230 5.22 -13.04 -14.04
C ALA A 230 6.57 -12.57 -13.47
N GLU A 231 7.47 -12.03 -14.29
CA GLU A 231 8.76 -11.49 -13.84
C GLU A 231 8.64 -10.30 -12.88
N ASN A 232 7.48 -9.65 -12.83
CA ASN A 232 7.20 -8.53 -11.94
C ASN A 232 6.38 -8.94 -10.72
N VAL A 233 6.05 -10.23 -10.58
CA VAL A 233 5.23 -10.77 -9.49
C VAL A 233 6.12 -11.45 -8.46
N ASP A 234 5.81 -11.20 -7.19
CA ASP A 234 6.42 -11.88 -6.04
C ASP A 234 5.38 -12.04 -4.93
N ILE A 235 5.69 -12.80 -3.88
CA ILE A 235 4.91 -12.82 -2.64
C ILE A 235 5.35 -11.68 -1.71
N CYS A 236 4.42 -11.15 -0.91
CA CYS A 236 4.78 -10.24 0.19
C CYS A 236 5.36 -11.01 1.38
N TYR A 237 4.83 -12.21 1.62
CA TYR A 237 5.18 -13.14 2.68
C TYR A 237 4.60 -14.52 2.33
N PRO A 238 5.12 -15.63 2.89
CA PRO A 238 4.55 -16.96 2.68
C PRO A 238 3.07 -17.02 3.11
N PRO A 239 2.14 -17.47 2.24
CA PRO A 239 0.71 -17.53 2.56
C PRO A 239 0.41 -18.20 3.91
N VAL A 240 -0.44 -17.57 4.72
CA VAL A 240 -0.72 -18.02 6.09
C VAL A 240 -2.08 -18.71 6.13
N PHE A 241 -2.08 -19.98 6.57
CA PHE A 241 -3.27 -20.79 6.83
C PHE A 241 -3.26 -21.22 8.30
N GLN A 242 -4.39 -21.04 8.98
CA GLN A 242 -4.54 -21.38 10.40
C GLN A 242 -5.92 -21.99 10.66
N SER A 243 -5.97 -23.06 11.44
CA SER A 243 -7.20 -23.71 11.90
C SER A 243 -6.94 -24.54 13.16
N GLY A 244 -7.98 -25.18 13.71
CA GLY A 244 -7.81 -26.16 14.79
C GLY A 244 -7.35 -25.58 16.12
N GLY A 245 -7.73 -24.34 16.42
CA GLY A 245 -7.51 -23.70 17.71
C GLY A 245 -6.15 -23.03 17.87
N LYS A 246 -5.27 -23.10 16.86
CA LYS A 246 -3.95 -22.48 16.88
C LYS A 246 -3.93 -21.28 15.94
N PHE A 247 -4.06 -20.09 16.52
CA PHE A 247 -4.12 -18.84 15.77
C PHE A 247 -3.05 -17.83 16.23
N ASP A 248 -2.40 -17.17 15.28
CA ASP A 248 -1.54 -16.01 15.51
C ASP A 248 -1.86 -14.93 14.46
N LEU A 249 -2.41 -13.80 14.91
CA LEU A 249 -2.78 -12.69 14.01
C LEU A 249 -1.65 -11.66 13.85
N LYS A 250 -0.44 -11.94 14.36
CA LYS A 250 0.72 -11.07 14.16
C LYS A 250 1.19 -11.14 12.69
N PRO A 251 1.78 -10.06 12.16
CA PRO A 251 2.32 -10.05 10.80
C PRO A 251 3.40 -11.10 10.50
N GLY A 252 4.04 -11.67 11.52
CA GLY A 252 5.07 -12.70 11.38
C GLY A 252 4.57 -14.13 11.56
N ALA A 253 3.25 -14.35 11.60
CA ALA A 253 2.68 -15.69 11.69
C ALA A 253 3.03 -16.52 10.45
N SER A 254 3.18 -17.83 10.63
CA SER A 254 3.49 -18.78 9.55
C SER A 254 2.52 -19.95 9.56
N SER A 255 2.26 -20.51 8.38
CA SER A 255 1.59 -21.82 8.25
C SER A 255 2.43 -22.91 8.91
N ASN A 256 1.79 -23.87 9.57
CA ASN A 256 2.46 -24.99 10.26
C ASN A 256 2.19 -26.33 9.56
N ASP A 257 2.74 -27.43 10.10
CA ASP A 257 2.55 -28.78 9.53
C ASP A 257 1.33 -29.53 10.08
N ASP A 258 0.49 -28.88 10.90
CA ASP A 258 -0.78 -29.50 11.31
C ASP A 258 -1.72 -29.61 10.10
N TYR A 259 -2.55 -30.65 10.09
CA TYR A 259 -3.64 -30.79 9.12
C TYR A 259 -4.69 -29.70 9.30
N LEU A 260 -5.23 -29.21 8.19
CA LEU A 260 -6.40 -28.34 8.15
C LEU A 260 -7.54 -29.01 8.92
N TYR A 261 -8.15 -28.26 9.83
CA TYR A 261 -9.22 -28.73 10.69
C TYR A 261 -10.53 -28.03 10.33
N TYR A 262 -11.54 -28.83 10.00
CA TYR A 262 -12.82 -28.36 9.45
C TYR A 262 -14.01 -29.18 9.97
N ASP A 263 -13.91 -29.81 11.14
CA ASP A 263 -15.10 -30.39 11.81
C ASP A 263 -16.07 -29.28 12.24
N SER A 264 -17.25 -29.65 12.77
CA SER A 264 -18.24 -28.65 13.19
C SER A 264 -17.70 -27.62 14.19
N ALA A 265 -18.19 -26.39 14.07
CA ALA A 265 -17.74 -25.20 14.78
C ALA A 265 -16.27 -24.81 14.52
N SER A 266 -15.72 -25.17 13.35
CA SER A 266 -14.35 -24.80 12.97
C SER A 266 -14.25 -23.41 12.35
N VAL A 267 -13.06 -22.84 12.47
CA VAL A 267 -12.67 -21.57 11.85
C VAL A 267 -11.35 -21.77 11.11
N ILE A 268 -11.28 -21.28 9.88
CA ILE A 268 -10.08 -21.28 9.05
C ILE A 268 -9.73 -19.82 8.72
N ILE A 269 -8.52 -19.38 9.05
CA ILE A 269 -8.00 -18.08 8.63
C ILE A 269 -7.02 -18.29 7.47
N CYS A 270 -7.19 -17.52 6.40
CA CYS A 270 -6.23 -17.41 5.32
C CYS A 270 -5.82 -15.94 5.11
N ALA A 271 -4.52 -15.67 5.12
CA ALA A 271 -3.96 -14.36 4.78
C ALA A 271 -2.90 -14.50 3.67
N ILE A 272 -3.07 -13.72 2.60
CA ILE A 272 -2.20 -13.74 1.44
C ILE A 272 -1.90 -12.31 0.96
N GLY A 273 -0.73 -12.13 0.35
CA GLY A 273 -0.34 -10.87 -0.25
C GLY A 273 0.56 -11.08 -1.46
N ALA A 274 0.10 -10.67 -2.64
CA ALA A 274 0.92 -10.57 -3.82
C ALA A 274 1.63 -9.21 -3.87
N ARG A 275 2.82 -9.20 -4.45
CA ARG A 275 3.63 -8.03 -4.75
C ARG A 275 3.74 -7.91 -6.28
N TYR A 276 3.55 -6.72 -6.81
CA TYR A 276 3.74 -6.44 -8.23
C TYR A 276 4.61 -5.21 -8.43
N GLY A 277 5.67 -5.29 -9.22
CA GLY A 277 6.58 -4.15 -9.45
C GLY A 277 7.10 -3.56 -8.13
N ASN A 278 7.37 -4.43 -7.15
CA ASN A 278 7.75 -4.12 -5.76
C ASN A 278 6.67 -3.51 -4.86
N TYR A 279 5.44 -3.30 -5.31
CA TYR A 279 4.35 -2.81 -4.46
C TYR A 279 3.55 -3.95 -3.86
N CYS A 280 3.41 -3.92 -2.54
CA CYS A 280 2.69 -4.90 -1.75
C CYS A 280 1.17 -4.68 -1.79
N SER A 281 0.46 -5.78 -1.63
CA SER A 281 -0.97 -5.80 -1.30
C SER A 281 -1.22 -6.90 -0.26
N ASN A 282 -2.36 -6.85 0.39
CA ASN A 282 -2.73 -7.79 1.43
C ASN A 282 -4.24 -8.04 1.47
N MET A 283 -4.61 -9.29 1.71
CA MET A 283 -5.97 -9.73 2.00
C MET A 283 -5.93 -10.80 3.09
N ALA A 284 -6.91 -10.76 4.00
CA ALA A 284 -7.21 -11.88 4.88
C ALA A 284 -8.71 -12.15 4.91
N ARG A 285 -9.05 -13.44 4.94
CA ARG A 285 -10.43 -13.94 5.06
C ARG A 285 -10.50 -15.00 6.14
N THR A 286 -11.67 -15.08 6.76
CA THR A 286 -12.00 -16.13 7.70
C THR A 286 -13.16 -16.93 7.12
N PHE A 287 -13.02 -18.25 7.10
CA PHE A 287 -14.04 -19.20 6.68
C PHE A 287 -14.57 -19.94 7.91
N LEU A 288 -15.88 -20.20 7.92
CA LEU A 288 -16.62 -20.74 9.05
C LEU A 288 -17.23 -22.07 8.65
N ILE A 289 -16.97 -23.15 9.38
CA ILE A 289 -17.50 -24.48 9.08
C ILE A 289 -18.45 -24.90 10.21
N ASP A 290 -19.72 -25.13 9.86
CA ASP A 290 -20.85 -25.32 10.80
C ASP A 290 -20.76 -24.37 12.00
N ALA A 291 -20.63 -23.08 11.72
CA ALA A 291 -20.42 -22.12 12.78
C ALA A 291 -21.60 -22.05 13.76
N THR A 292 -21.26 -22.00 15.05
CA THR A 292 -22.23 -21.70 16.10
C THR A 292 -22.82 -20.30 15.91
N PRO A 293 -24.02 -20.02 16.46
CA PRO A 293 -24.59 -18.67 16.43
C PRO A 293 -23.66 -17.59 17.01
N ALA A 294 -22.85 -17.95 18.01
CA ALA A 294 -21.87 -17.04 18.61
C ALA A 294 -20.71 -16.72 17.65
N GLN A 295 -20.17 -17.72 16.93
CA GLN A 295 -19.13 -17.53 15.93
C GLN A 295 -19.62 -16.65 14.77
N SER A 296 -20.81 -16.93 14.25
CA SER A 296 -21.44 -16.13 13.18
C SER A 296 -21.63 -14.68 13.61
N LYS A 297 -22.15 -14.43 14.82
CA LYS A 297 -22.31 -13.09 15.37
C LYS A 297 -20.99 -12.36 15.59
N ALA A 298 -19.95 -13.06 16.05
CA ALA A 298 -18.62 -12.50 16.21
C ALA A 298 -18.03 -12.08 14.85
N TYR A 299 -18.19 -12.91 13.82
CA TYR A 299 -17.77 -12.60 12.46
C TYR A 299 -18.49 -11.37 11.88
N GLU A 300 -19.81 -11.30 12.00
CA GLU A 300 -20.58 -10.13 11.57
C GLU A 300 -20.15 -8.84 12.29
N THR A 301 -19.81 -8.95 13.57
CA THR A 301 -19.30 -7.83 14.37
C THR A 301 -17.93 -7.37 13.85
N LEU A 302 -17.03 -8.31 13.54
CA LEU A 302 -15.74 -8.02 12.94
C LEU A 302 -15.90 -7.36 11.55
N MET A 303 -16.82 -7.85 10.73
CA MET A 303 -17.12 -7.28 9.41
C MET A 303 -17.58 -5.82 9.51
N LYS A 304 -18.52 -5.52 10.42
CA LYS A 304 -18.98 -4.15 10.68
C LYS A 304 -17.87 -3.23 11.17
N ALA A 305 -17.00 -3.73 12.07
CA ALA A 305 -15.85 -2.96 12.54
C ALA A 305 -14.84 -2.68 11.42
N HIS A 306 -14.62 -3.65 10.53
CA HIS A 306 -13.76 -3.52 9.36
C HIS A 306 -14.31 -2.50 8.35
N GLU A 307 -15.62 -2.53 8.08
CA GLU A 307 -16.29 -1.53 7.23
C GLU A 307 -16.21 -0.12 7.82
N ALA A 308 -16.43 0.04 9.12
CA ALA A 308 -16.28 1.33 9.80
C ALA A 308 -14.83 1.85 9.72
N ALA A 309 -13.82 0.97 9.82
CA ALA A 309 -12.43 1.35 9.65
C ALA A 309 -12.11 1.81 8.23
N LEU A 310 -12.66 1.15 7.21
CA LEU A 310 -12.56 1.59 5.81
C LEU A 310 -13.22 2.97 5.63
N GLU A 311 -14.43 3.17 6.16
CA GLU A 311 -15.16 4.45 6.07
C GLU A 311 -14.47 5.62 6.78
N ALA A 312 -13.63 5.32 7.79
CA ALA A 312 -12.81 6.31 8.47
C ALA A 312 -11.60 6.76 7.63
N LEU A 313 -11.20 6.02 6.59
CA LEU A 313 -10.09 6.37 5.69
C LEU A 313 -10.49 7.44 4.67
N LYS A 314 -10.73 8.66 5.16
CA LYS A 314 -11.06 9.84 4.36
C LYS A 314 -9.99 10.91 4.50
N PRO A 315 -9.65 11.63 3.42
CA PRO A 315 -8.75 12.77 3.50
C PRO A 315 -9.20 13.76 4.59
N GLY A 316 -8.27 14.21 5.44
CA GLY A 316 -8.54 15.12 6.55
C GLY A 316 -8.80 14.44 7.90
N ASN A 317 -9.12 13.14 7.93
CA ASN A 317 -9.25 12.39 9.19
C ASN A 317 -7.87 12.07 9.80
N ARG A 318 -7.81 11.92 11.13
CA ARG A 318 -6.64 11.39 11.84
C ARG A 318 -6.54 9.87 11.71
N MET A 319 -5.33 9.32 11.74
CA MET A 319 -5.04 7.87 11.71
C MET A 319 -5.40 7.14 13.02
N SER A 320 -6.56 7.44 13.60
CA SER A 320 -6.95 7.02 14.95
C SER A 320 -7.56 5.62 15.06
N ALA A 321 -8.03 5.03 13.95
CA ALA A 321 -8.59 3.68 13.93
C ALA A 321 -7.49 2.65 14.26
N SER A 322 -7.67 1.74 15.22
CA SER A 322 -6.68 0.67 15.48
C SER A 322 -6.81 -0.48 14.48
N ALA A 323 -6.46 -0.27 13.22
CA ALA A 323 -6.93 -1.12 12.12
C ALA A 323 -5.90 -1.40 11.01
N GLY A 324 -4.61 -1.45 11.33
CA GLY A 324 -3.56 -1.82 10.36
C GLY A 324 -2.55 -0.71 10.09
N THR A 325 -1.99 -0.66 8.89
CA THR A 325 -0.88 0.26 8.55
C THR A 325 -0.92 0.70 7.10
N GLY A 326 -0.16 1.74 6.75
CA GLY A 326 0.19 2.02 5.36
C GLY A 326 0.87 0.81 4.70
N ILE A 327 0.67 0.69 3.40
CA ILE A 327 1.26 -0.37 2.56
C ILE A 327 1.63 0.22 1.20
N GLY A 328 2.78 -0.19 0.67
CA GLY A 328 3.32 0.34 -0.57
C GLY A 328 4.51 -0.50 -1.02
N LEU A 329 5.68 0.12 -1.16
CA LEU A 329 6.94 -0.62 -1.35
C LEU A 329 7.28 -1.49 -0.14
N GLU A 330 6.98 -0.97 1.05
CA GLU A 330 7.03 -1.70 2.31
C GLU A 330 5.68 -2.39 2.55
N PHE A 331 5.71 -3.64 3.01
CA PHE A 331 4.50 -4.34 3.43
C PHE A 331 3.81 -3.66 4.64
N ARG A 332 4.62 -3.00 5.49
CA ARG A 332 4.16 -2.31 6.69
C ARG A 332 4.86 -0.98 6.87
N GLU A 333 4.21 0.10 6.46
CA GLU A 333 4.71 1.46 6.67
C GLU A 333 4.44 1.91 8.11
N SER A 334 5.42 1.70 8.99
CA SER A 334 5.30 1.97 10.43
C SER A 334 4.88 3.42 10.77
N GLY A 335 5.26 4.39 9.94
CA GLY A 335 4.87 5.80 10.09
C GLY A 335 3.40 6.08 9.78
N LEU A 336 2.71 5.18 9.08
CA LEU A 336 1.28 5.26 8.73
C LEU A 336 0.47 4.21 9.48
N ASN A 337 0.89 3.85 10.70
CA ASN A 337 0.15 2.92 11.53
C ASN A 337 -1.19 3.53 11.96
N LEU A 338 -2.28 2.84 11.68
CA LEU A 338 -3.61 3.21 12.10
C LEU A 338 -3.75 2.82 13.58
N ASN A 339 -3.68 3.80 14.48
CA ASN A 339 -3.93 3.65 15.90
C ASN A 339 -4.18 5.01 16.60
N PRO A 340 -4.81 5.04 17.79
CA PRO A 340 -5.15 6.28 18.48
C PRO A 340 -3.98 7.21 18.81
N LYS A 341 -2.74 6.71 18.81
CA LYS A 341 -1.53 7.50 19.10
C LYS A 341 -0.93 8.17 17.86
N ASN A 342 -1.40 7.83 16.66
CA ASN A 342 -0.93 8.45 15.43
C ASN A 342 -1.76 9.69 15.10
N ASP A 343 -1.13 10.86 15.24
CA ASP A 343 -1.73 12.18 15.02
C ASP A 343 -1.67 12.65 13.57
N ARG A 344 -1.04 11.87 12.67
CA ARG A 344 -0.98 12.17 11.25
C ARG A 344 -2.36 12.20 10.60
N ILE A 345 -2.47 13.05 9.59
CA ILE A 345 -3.67 13.24 8.79
C ILE A 345 -3.62 12.33 7.56
N ILE A 346 -4.73 11.65 7.31
CA ILE A 346 -4.94 10.84 6.11
C ILE A 346 -5.04 11.77 4.90
N LYS A 347 -4.31 11.44 3.84
CA LYS A 347 -4.28 12.19 2.58
C LYS A 347 -4.78 11.31 1.43
N ALA A 348 -5.38 11.94 0.43
CA ALA A 348 -5.74 11.26 -0.82
C ALA A 348 -4.49 10.62 -1.45
N GLY A 349 -4.64 9.45 -2.04
CA GLY A 349 -3.56 8.68 -2.63
C GLY A 349 -2.78 7.78 -1.67
N MET A 350 -2.96 7.91 -0.35
CA MET A 350 -2.41 6.94 0.61
C MET A 350 -3.06 5.56 0.40
N VAL A 351 -2.30 4.50 0.66
CA VAL A 351 -2.76 3.12 0.60
C VAL A 351 -2.57 2.48 1.97
N PHE A 352 -3.58 1.77 2.44
CA PHE A 352 -3.56 1.08 3.73
C PHE A 352 -3.89 -0.40 3.58
N ASN A 353 -3.17 -1.23 4.31
CA ASN A 353 -3.61 -2.57 4.69
C ASN A 353 -4.51 -2.41 5.92
N VAL A 354 -5.83 -2.43 5.69
CA VAL A 354 -6.82 -2.36 6.77
C VAL A 354 -7.04 -3.77 7.30
N SER A 355 -6.43 -4.07 8.44
CA SER A 355 -6.41 -5.40 9.05
C SER A 355 -6.91 -5.35 10.49
N LEU A 356 -7.95 -6.11 10.77
CA LEU A 356 -8.64 -6.19 12.06
C LEU A 356 -8.95 -7.64 12.39
N GLY A 357 -8.84 -8.00 13.67
CA GLY A 357 -9.15 -9.34 14.13
C GLY A 357 -9.65 -9.38 15.57
N LEU A 358 -10.34 -10.47 15.89
CA LEU A 358 -10.77 -10.82 17.24
C LEU A 358 -9.94 -12.02 17.70
N LEU A 359 -9.31 -11.90 18.87
CA LEU A 359 -8.35 -12.88 19.39
C LEU A 359 -8.96 -13.73 20.50
N ASN A 360 -8.62 -15.02 20.52
CA ASN A 360 -8.84 -15.92 21.65
C ASN A 360 -10.29 -16.03 22.13
N LEU A 361 -11.25 -15.87 21.21
CA LEU A 361 -12.67 -16.06 21.49
C LEU A 361 -12.93 -17.50 21.89
N GLN A 362 -13.97 -17.71 22.69
CA GLN A 362 -14.39 -19.03 23.16
C GLN A 362 -15.67 -19.45 22.42
N ALA A 363 -15.73 -20.71 22.01
CA ALA A 363 -16.91 -21.36 21.46
C ALA A 363 -17.36 -22.50 22.39
N GLU A 364 -18.67 -22.71 22.47
CA GLU A 364 -19.25 -23.82 23.22
C GLU A 364 -19.23 -25.07 22.35
N THR A 365 -18.15 -25.85 22.46
CA THR A 365 -17.95 -27.07 21.67
C THR A 365 -17.38 -28.20 22.53
N LYS A 366 -17.52 -29.45 22.06
CA LYS A 366 -16.95 -30.63 22.73
C LYS A 366 -15.48 -30.88 22.35
N SER A 367 -14.99 -30.23 21.30
CA SER A 367 -13.63 -30.43 20.78
C SER A 367 -12.71 -29.33 21.28
N GLU A 368 -11.61 -29.69 21.95
CA GLU A 368 -10.59 -28.73 22.38
C GLU A 368 -9.97 -27.97 21.19
N LYS A 369 -10.03 -28.50 19.97
CA LYS A 369 -9.56 -27.83 18.75
C LYS A 369 -10.49 -26.72 18.24
N THR A 370 -11.73 -26.65 18.70
CA THR A 370 -12.69 -25.59 18.30
C THR A 370 -13.13 -24.70 19.45
N LYS A 371 -12.76 -25.06 20.69
CA LYS A 371 -13.07 -24.30 21.90
C LYS A 371 -12.53 -22.89 21.89
N GLN A 372 -11.30 -22.69 21.40
CA GLN A 372 -10.71 -21.36 21.22
C GLN A 372 -10.56 -21.06 19.73
N TYR A 373 -10.95 -19.86 19.31
CA TYR A 373 -10.79 -19.41 17.93
C TYR A 373 -10.43 -17.93 17.84
N SER A 374 -9.93 -17.53 16.68
CA SER A 374 -9.73 -16.13 16.32
C SER A 374 -10.37 -15.85 14.97
N LEU A 375 -10.62 -14.58 14.67
CA LEU A 375 -11.18 -14.13 13.40
C LEU A 375 -10.30 -13.02 12.84
N LEU A 376 -10.09 -12.98 11.53
CA LEU A 376 -9.27 -11.97 10.86
C LEU A 376 -9.90 -11.54 9.53
N LEU A 377 -9.97 -10.23 9.32
CA LEU A 377 -10.28 -9.61 8.03
C LEU A 377 -9.21 -8.59 7.69
N ALA A 378 -8.73 -8.66 6.45
CA ALA A 378 -7.85 -7.64 5.91
C ALA A 378 -8.17 -7.32 4.44
N ASP A 379 -8.03 -6.05 4.07
CA ASP A 379 -8.18 -5.56 2.70
C ASP A 379 -7.16 -4.46 2.43
N THR A 380 -6.74 -4.33 1.17
CA THR A 380 -5.91 -3.20 0.71
C THR A 380 -6.80 -2.09 0.16
N CYS A 381 -6.69 -0.89 0.71
CA CYS A 381 -7.54 0.25 0.38
C CYS A 381 -6.73 1.46 -0.06
N LEU A 382 -7.11 2.07 -1.18
CA LEU A 382 -6.59 3.34 -1.68
C LEU A 382 -7.54 4.48 -1.28
N VAL A 383 -6.98 5.57 -0.74
CA VAL A 383 -7.76 6.73 -0.27
C VAL A 383 -8.09 7.69 -1.44
N PRO A 384 -9.35 8.14 -1.61
CA PRO A 384 -10.52 7.83 -0.79
C PRO A 384 -11.22 6.52 -1.19
N LEU A 385 -11.45 5.68 -0.17
CA LEU A 385 -12.39 4.54 -0.11
C LEU A 385 -12.44 3.54 -1.29
N GLU A 386 -11.37 3.39 -2.06
CA GLU A 386 -11.30 2.35 -3.08
C GLU A 386 -10.72 1.08 -2.43
N ASN A 387 -11.60 0.14 -2.02
CA ASN A 387 -11.16 -1.18 -1.56
C ASN A 387 -10.71 -2.01 -2.79
N LEU A 388 -9.40 -2.11 -2.97
CA LEU A 388 -8.77 -2.75 -4.12
C LEU A 388 -8.89 -4.27 -4.09
N THR A 389 -9.26 -4.84 -2.93
CA THR A 389 -9.42 -6.27 -2.71
C THR A 389 -10.88 -6.72 -2.55
N ALA A 390 -11.83 -5.83 -2.85
CA ALA A 390 -13.27 -6.10 -2.69
C ALA A 390 -13.85 -7.19 -3.61
N SER A 391 -13.10 -7.65 -4.62
CA SER A 391 -13.60 -8.66 -5.59
C SER A 391 -13.74 -10.07 -5.01
N CYS A 392 -13.12 -10.33 -3.85
CA CYS A 392 -13.34 -11.51 -3.02
C CYS A 392 -14.27 -11.15 -1.84
N SER A 393 -15.43 -11.79 -1.79
CA SER A 393 -16.45 -11.48 -0.78
C SER A 393 -15.95 -11.75 0.65
N LYS A 394 -16.57 -11.04 1.59
CA LYS A 394 -16.44 -11.25 3.03
C LYS A 394 -17.79 -11.36 3.72
N LEU A 395 -18.89 -11.43 2.97
CA LEU A 395 -20.23 -11.58 3.55
C LEU A 395 -20.33 -12.96 4.19
N LEU A 396 -21.01 -13.05 5.35
CA LEU A 396 -21.15 -14.29 6.10
C LEU A 396 -21.64 -15.46 5.22
N LYS A 397 -22.67 -15.22 4.39
CA LYS A 397 -23.23 -16.22 3.46
C LYS A 397 -22.26 -16.76 2.40
N ASP A 398 -21.18 -16.03 2.13
CA ASP A 398 -20.19 -16.38 1.10
C ASP A 398 -18.92 -17.03 1.71
N VAL A 399 -18.81 -17.06 3.05
CA VAL A 399 -17.65 -17.62 3.77
C VAL A 399 -18.03 -18.66 4.82
N ALA A 400 -19.33 -18.87 5.06
CA ALA A 400 -19.85 -19.89 5.94
C ALA A 400 -20.29 -21.11 5.14
N TYR A 401 -19.77 -22.26 5.53
CA TYR A 401 -20.04 -23.58 4.95
C TYR A 401 -20.76 -24.43 5.99
N SER A 402 -21.65 -25.29 5.52
CA SER A 402 -22.30 -26.28 6.37
C SER A 402 -22.31 -27.63 5.70
N PHE A 403 -22.05 -28.69 6.45
CA PHE A 403 -22.26 -30.05 5.95
C PHE A 403 -23.77 -30.29 5.94
N ASN A 404 -24.33 -30.58 4.76
CA ASN A 404 -25.71 -31.04 4.68
C ASN A 404 -25.71 -32.51 5.10
N ASP A 405 -26.09 -32.79 6.35
CA ASP A 405 -26.57 -34.13 6.69
C ASP A 405 -27.90 -34.32 5.94
N GLU A 406 -27.91 -35.08 4.83
CA GLU A 406 -29.12 -35.37 4.04
C GLU A 406 -30.20 -36.19 4.79
N ASP A 407 -30.10 -36.39 6.11
CA ASP A 407 -30.94 -37.32 6.87
C ASP A 407 -31.90 -36.71 7.93
N GLU A 408 -32.06 -35.39 8.05
CA GLU A 408 -33.12 -34.81 8.91
C GLU A 408 -34.05 -33.83 8.17
N VAL A 409 -34.97 -34.37 7.36
CA VAL A 409 -36.20 -33.65 6.98
C VAL A 409 -37.26 -33.83 8.07
N LEU A 410 -37.32 -32.92 9.03
CA LEU A 410 -38.51 -32.75 9.87
C LEU A 410 -39.53 -31.85 9.15
N PRO A 411 -40.82 -32.24 9.06
CA PRO A 411 -41.80 -31.51 8.28
C PRO A 411 -42.18 -30.18 8.94
N VAL A 412 -41.99 -29.08 8.21
CA VAL A 412 -42.48 -27.76 8.61
C VAL A 412 -44.01 -27.74 8.55
N LYS A 413 -44.66 -27.64 9.71
CA LYS A 413 -46.10 -27.31 9.78
C LYS A 413 -46.31 -25.89 9.23
N LYS A 414 -47.09 -25.77 8.15
CA LYS A 414 -47.62 -24.49 7.68
C LYS A 414 -48.56 -23.90 8.74
N VAL A 415 -48.28 -22.69 9.19
CA VAL A 415 -49.22 -21.86 9.95
C VAL A 415 -50.02 -21.03 8.94
N GLU A 416 -51.33 -21.28 8.85
CA GLU A 416 -52.27 -20.42 8.12
C GLU A 416 -52.45 -19.10 8.87
N VAL A 417 -52.24 -17.98 8.17
CA VAL A 417 -52.55 -16.64 8.70
C VAL A 417 -53.93 -16.24 8.19
N ASN A 418 -54.89 -16.21 9.10
CA ASN A 418 -56.23 -15.66 8.89
C ASN A 418 -56.14 -14.13 8.72
N ALA A 419 -56.37 -13.62 7.51
CA ALA A 419 -56.50 -12.18 7.27
C ALA A 419 -57.97 -11.74 7.41
N LYS A 420 -58.30 -11.07 8.53
CA LYS A 420 -59.48 -10.22 8.67
C LYS A 420 -59.04 -8.81 9.05
N GLY A 421 -59.61 -7.82 8.37
CA GLY A 421 -59.41 -6.38 8.57
C GLY A 421 -58.72 -5.78 7.35
N GLY A 422 -59.40 -5.13 6.41
CA GLY A 422 -60.48 -4.17 6.58
C GLY A 422 -59.89 -2.81 6.19
N MET A 423 -60.11 -2.38 4.95
CA MET A 423 -59.81 -1.01 4.55
C MET A 423 -60.95 -0.48 3.69
N ALA A 424 -61.66 0.46 4.28
CA ALA A 424 -62.76 1.18 3.68
C ALA A 424 -62.26 2.05 2.52
N THR A 425 -62.92 1.95 1.37
CA THR A 425 -62.90 2.99 0.34
C THR A 425 -64.33 3.47 0.17
N ASN A 426 -64.55 4.77 0.44
CA ASN A 426 -65.80 5.45 0.14
C ASN A 426 -65.49 6.69 -0.70
N LYS A 427 -66.44 7.02 -1.60
CA LYS A 427 -66.44 7.91 -2.79
C LYS A 427 -66.42 7.07 -4.07
N GLY A 428 -67.53 6.79 -4.75
CA GLY A 428 -68.87 7.39 -4.78
C GLY A 428 -69.20 7.64 -6.26
N HIS A 429 -70.38 7.23 -6.70
CA HIS A 429 -71.24 7.87 -7.72
C HIS A 429 -72.49 7.00 -7.93
N THR A 430 -73.63 7.70 -7.92
CA THR A 430 -75.04 7.31 -8.19
C THR A 430 -75.74 6.36 -7.23
#